data_AF-A0AAN4SWU7-F1
#
_entry.id   AF-A0AAN4SWU7-F1
#
_cell.length_a   1.000
_cell.length_b   1.000
_cell.length_c   1.000
_cell.angle_alpha   90.00
_cell.angle_beta   90.00
_cell.angle_gamma   90.00
#
_symmetry.space_group_name_H-M   'P 1'
#
loop_
_entity.id
_entity.type
_entity.pdbx_description
1 polymer ?
#
loop_
_entity_poly.entity_id
_entity_poly.type
_entity_poly.pdbx_seq_one_letter_code
_entity_poly.pdbx_strand_id
1 'polypeptide(L)' 'MRNGKSTAGHQRYLCSHCRKTWQLQFTYTASQPGTHQKIIDMAMNGVGCRATARI' A
#
# COMPACT_ATOMS: atom_id res chain seq x y z
N MET A 1 -1.47 -11.49 -15.69
CA MET A 1 -1.49 -10.39 -16.68
C MET A 1 -0.68 -9.21 -16.14
N ARG A 2 0.40 -8.84 -16.84
CA ARG A 2 1.20 -7.64 -16.55
C ARG A 2 0.60 -6.45 -17.31
N ASN A 3 0.50 -5.28 -16.68
CA ASN A 3 -0.12 -4.08 -17.24
C ASN A 3 0.80 -2.86 -17.13
N GLY A 4 2.00 -2.98 -17.69
CA GLY A 4 3.02 -1.93 -17.59
C GLY A 4 3.53 -1.71 -16.16
N LYS A 5 4.25 -0.60 -15.95
CA LYS A 5 4.82 -0.22 -14.66
C LYS A 5 4.23 1.13 -14.22
N SER A 6 4.23 1.39 -12.92
CA SER A 6 3.94 2.71 -12.37
C SER A 6 5.07 3.69 -12.67
N THR A 7 4.86 4.99 -12.44
CA THR A 7 5.89 6.03 -12.61
C THR A 7 7.14 5.73 -11.78
N ALA A 8 6.97 5.14 -10.60
CA ALA A 8 8.08 4.70 -9.75
C ALA A 8 8.72 3.37 -10.17
N GLY A 9 8.30 2.80 -11.31
CA GLY A 9 8.86 1.57 -11.86
C GLY A 9 8.30 0.28 -11.26
N HIS A 10 7.29 0.32 -10.38
CA HIS A 10 6.68 -0.89 -9.83
C HIS A 10 5.73 -1.55 -10.84
N GLN A 11 5.69 -2.89 -10.85
CA GLN A 11 4.81 -3.64 -11.75
C GLN A 11 3.33 -3.42 -11.40
N ARG A 12 2.51 -3.12 -12.43
CA ARG A 12 1.06 -3.14 -12.32
C ARG A 12 0.50 -4.44 -12.89
N TYR A 13 -0.51 -4.97 -12.24
CA TYR A 13 -1.20 -6.19 -12.66
C TYR A 13 -2.63 -5.86 -13.07
N LEU A 14 -3.18 -6.68 -13.96
CA LEU A 14 -4.53 -6.55 -14.49
C LEU A 14 -5.27 -7.88 -14.32
N CYS A 15 -6.55 -7.81 -13.98
CA CYS A 15 -7.45 -8.95 -13.82
C CYS A 15 -8.00 -9.28 -15.21
N SER A 16 -7.80 -10.50 -15.70
CA SER A 16 -8.34 -10.92 -17.01
C SER A 16 -9.85 -10.89 -17.05
N HIS A 17 -10.49 -11.31 -15.96
CA HIS A 17 -11.94 -11.43 -15.88
C HIS A 17 -12.64 -10.08 -15.67
N CYS A 18 -12.11 -9.27 -14.76
CA CYS A 18 -12.76 -8.09 -14.23
C CYS A 18 -12.13 -6.76 -14.68
N ARG A 19 -11.01 -6.83 -15.43
CA ARG A 19 -10.22 -5.68 -15.95
C ARG A 19 -9.79 -4.65 -14.90
N LYS A 20 -9.90 -4.95 -13.61
CA LYS A 20 -9.35 -4.13 -12.52
C LYS A 20 -7.82 -4.23 -12.50
N THR A 21 -7.17 -3.12 -12.19
CA THR A 21 -5.71 -3.08 -12.04
C THR A 21 -5.32 -2.96 -10.57
N TRP A 22 -4.22 -3.59 -10.18
CA TRP A 22 -3.63 -3.45 -8.84
C TRP A 22 -2.12 -3.39 -8.91
N GLN A 23 -1.51 -2.95 -7.81
CA GLN A 23 -0.06 -2.93 -7.60
C GLN A 23 0.24 -3.80 -6.38
N LEU A 24 1.34 -4.57 -6.45
CA LEU A 24 1.83 -5.35 -5.30
C LEU A 24 2.87 -4.58 -4.50
N GLN A 25 3.63 -3.71 -5.16
CA GLN A 25 4.68 -2.91 -4.55
C GLN A 25 4.34 -1.44 -4.70
N PHE A 26 4.48 -0.71 -3.60
CA PHE A 26 4.29 0.73 -3.53
C PHE A 26 5.59 1.36 -3.02
N THR A 27 5.88 2.54 -3.55
CA THR A 27 7.06 3.33 -3.15
C THR A 27 6.89 3.92 -1.76
N TYR A 28 5.66 4.32 -1.43
CA TYR A 28 5.31 4.85 -0.13
C TYR A 28 4.81 3.73 0.79
N THR A 29 5.44 3.63 1.96
CA THR A 29 5.17 2.63 2.99
C THR A 29 3.74 2.71 3.54
N ALA A 30 3.15 3.90 3.63
CA ALA A 30 1.77 4.02 4.08
C ALA A 30 0.75 3.35 3.14
N SER A 31 1.08 3.24 1.86
CA SER A 31 0.24 2.59 0.83
C SER A 31 0.47 1.09 0.74
N GLN A 32 1.42 0.53 1.48
CA GLN A 32 1.67 -0.90 1.46
C GLN A 32 0.51 -1.68 2.10
N PRO A 33 0.22 -2.90 1.61
CA PRO A 33 -0.73 -3.79 2.24
C PRO A 33 -0.35 -4.03 3.71
N GLY A 34 -1.32 -3.92 4.62
CA GLY A 34 -1.12 -4.10 6.06
C GLY A 34 -0.78 -2.83 6.83
N THR A 35 -0.33 -1.76 6.17
CA THR A 35 -0.02 -0.49 6.85
C THR A 35 -1.25 0.13 7.49
N HIS A 36 -2.41 0.06 6.83
CA HIS A 36 -3.68 0.49 7.41
C HIS A 36 -3.97 -0.19 8.76
N GLN A 37 -3.80 -1.51 8.84
CA GLN A 37 -4.03 -2.25 10.08
C GLN A 37 -3.02 -1.86 11.16
N LYS A 38 -1.76 -1.63 10.79
CA LYS A 38 -0.71 -1.15 11.69
C LYS A 38 -1.02 0.24 12.24
N ILE A 39 -1.56 1.15 11.43
CA ILE A 39 -1.99 2.48 11.87
C ILE A 39 -3.15 2.37 12.87
N ILE A 40 -4.13 1.50 12.61
CA ILE A 40 -5.23 1.24 13.55
C ILE A 40 -4.68 0.71 14.87
N ASP A 41 -3.82 -0.31 14.83
CA ASP A 41 -3.23 -0.90 16.03
C ASP A 41 -2.46 0.14 16.88
N MET A 42 -1.64 0.95 16.23
CA MET A 42 -0.95 2.07 16.88
C MET A 42 -1.91 3.07 17.52
N ALA A 43 -2.99 3.42 16.84
CA ALA A 43 -3.99 4.33 17.38
C ALA A 43 -4.70 3.72 18.61
N MET A 44 -5.04 2.43 18.56
CA MET A 44 -5.69 1.71 19.67
C MET A 44 -4.75 1.52 20.86
N ASN A 45 -3.45 1.34 20.61
CA ASN A 45 -2.43 1.19 21.65
C ASN A 45 -1.88 2.53 22.17
N GLY A 46 -2.46 3.67 21.77
CA GLY A 46 -2.05 5.00 22.24
C GLY A 46 -0.69 5.46 21.74
N VAL A 47 -0.18 4.87 20.65
CA VAL A 47 1.07 5.30 20.02
C VAL A 47 0.87 6.71 19.45
N GLY A 48 1.68 7.65 19.95
CA GLY A 48 1.52 9.07 19.62
C GLY A 48 1.65 9.38 18.13
N CYS A 49 1.02 10.47 17.70
CA CYS A 49 0.91 10.88 16.30
C CYS A 49 2.28 10.98 15.60
N ARG A 50 3.32 11.44 16.32
CA ARG A 50 4.69 11.53 15.78
C ARG A 50 5.29 10.16 15.45
N ALA A 51 4.95 9.11 16.19
CA ALA A 51 5.43 7.76 15.90
C ALA A 51 4.66 7.15 14.72
N THR A 52 3.35 7.36 14.66
CA THR A 52 2.52 6.95 13.52
C THR A 52 2.92 7.60 12.20
N ALA A 53 3.31 8.88 12.22
CA ALA A 53 3.76 9.62 11.05
C ALA A 53 5.11 9.14 10.46
N ARG A 54 5.83 8.27 11.17
CA ARG A 54 7.09 7.67 10.69
C ARG A 54 6.90 6.35 9.95
N ILE A 55 5.66 5.85 9.90
CA ILE A 55 5.30 4.73 9.04
C ILE A 55 5.23 5.20 7.60
#